data_AF-A0A815LYG2-F1
#
_entry.id   AF-A0A815LYG2-F1
#
_cell.length_a   1.000
_cell.length_b   1.000
_cell.length_c   1.000
_cell.angle_alpha   90.00
_cell.angle_beta   90.00
_cell.angle_gamma   90.00
#
_symmetry.space_group_name_H-M   'P 1'
#
loop_
_entity.id
_entity.type
_entity.pdbx_description
1 polymer ?
#
loop_
_entity_poly.entity_id
_entity_poly.type
_entity_poly.pdbx_seq_one_letter_code
_entity_poly.pdbx_strand_id
1 'polypeptide(L)'
;MLQTRNFPALINNTTIDYFARWPQQALYAVAEHFISDFKLITNEFKNNIIEHMIMVHESANFYCDLYTEKMHRSAYATPKNYLDFIHTFIQLYKQKKDDLLKQAERLNVGIIRIDEASILIQEMDRKLEKQRKELAIKTQKCDDLLSEITTLTAKQTERKSRVIGLKNKKTVFILNDAQIIDENFLEYINNILSNGMITTLYNEEERDEIINEIREEAKKMFRIGSSNENIWNYFIQKCTTNLHIILCMNPNGDLLRNR
;
A
#
# COMPACT_ATOMS: atom_id res chain seq x y z
N MET A 1 -27.29 20.17 75.18
CA MET A 1 -27.62 20.36 76.61
C MET A 1 -28.28 21.71 76.94
N LEU A 2 -28.02 22.80 76.19
CA LEU A 2 -28.70 24.09 76.45
C LEU A 2 -30.21 24.08 76.11
N GLN A 3 -30.62 23.37 75.06
CA GLN A 3 -32.03 23.32 74.64
C GLN A 3 -32.92 22.48 75.57
N THR A 4 -32.39 21.42 76.17
CA THR A 4 -33.13 20.55 77.10
C THR A 4 -33.46 21.23 78.43
N ARG A 5 -32.70 22.28 78.80
CA ARG A 5 -32.96 23.06 80.02
C ARG A 5 -34.20 23.95 79.90
N ASN A 6 -34.53 24.38 78.69
CA ASN A 6 -35.71 25.22 78.42
C ASN A 6 -36.98 24.39 78.19
N PHE A 7 -36.85 23.08 77.93
CA PHE A 7 -37.96 22.18 77.58
C PHE A 7 -37.87 20.84 78.35
N PRO A 8 -38.22 20.82 79.66
CA PRO A 8 -38.09 19.63 80.51
C PRO A 8 -38.95 18.44 80.06
N ALA A 9 -40.06 18.70 79.35
CA ALA A 9 -40.91 17.65 78.78
C ALA A 9 -40.17 16.75 77.78
N LEU A 10 -39.13 17.24 77.09
CA LEU A 10 -38.34 16.44 76.16
C LEU A 10 -37.54 15.34 76.87
N ILE A 11 -37.14 15.53 78.13
CA ILE A 11 -36.44 14.50 78.90
C ILE A 11 -37.43 13.65 79.70
N ASN A 12 -38.45 14.29 80.29
CA ASN A 12 -39.35 13.61 81.22
C ASN A 12 -40.38 12.70 80.53
N ASN A 13 -40.78 13.03 79.30
CA ASN A 13 -41.87 12.33 78.60
C ASN A 13 -41.41 11.62 77.31
N THR A 14 -40.10 11.58 77.03
CA THR A 14 -39.57 10.84 75.87
C THR A 14 -38.55 9.81 76.32
N THR A 15 -38.52 8.68 75.62
CA THR A 15 -37.42 7.72 75.73
C THR A 15 -36.33 8.16 74.78
N ILE A 16 -35.16 8.50 75.31
CA ILE A 16 -34.02 8.94 74.51
C ILE A 16 -33.19 7.71 74.15
N ASP A 17 -33.06 7.44 72.86
CA ASP A 17 -32.14 6.45 72.32
C ASP A 17 -30.93 7.16 71.69
N TYR A 18 -29.72 6.72 72.06
CA TYR A 18 -28.47 7.33 71.62
C TYR A 18 -27.84 6.50 70.51
N PHE A 19 -27.87 7.03 69.30
CA PHE A 19 -27.18 6.43 68.16
C PHE A 19 -25.69 6.81 68.18
N ALA A 20 -24.84 5.82 68.42
CA ALA A 20 -23.40 5.95 68.31
C ALA A 20 -22.92 5.75 66.85
N ARG A 21 -21.63 6.04 66.61
CA ARG A 21 -20.95 5.60 65.38
C ARG A 21 -21.10 4.07 65.25
N TRP A 22 -21.23 3.58 64.02
CA TRP A 22 -21.40 2.15 63.80
C TRP A 22 -20.15 1.37 64.27
N PRO A 23 -20.33 0.31 65.07
CA PRO A 23 -19.22 -0.54 65.47
C PRO A 23 -18.73 -1.39 64.29
N GLN A 24 -17.52 -1.93 64.41
CA GLN A 24 -16.88 -2.73 63.34
C GLN A 24 -17.77 -3.89 62.87
N GLN A 25 -18.50 -4.55 63.79
CA GLN A 25 -19.41 -5.64 63.47
C GLN A 25 -20.58 -5.19 62.59
N ALA A 26 -21.10 -3.98 62.82
CA ALA A 26 -22.18 -3.43 62.01
C ALA A 26 -21.67 -3.05 60.60
N LEU A 27 -20.47 -2.49 60.51
CA LEU A 27 -19.82 -2.20 59.22
C LEU A 27 -19.59 -3.48 58.41
N TYR A 28 -19.13 -4.56 59.07
CA TYR A 28 -18.97 -5.87 58.46
C TYR A 28 -20.29 -6.42 57.92
N ALA A 29 -21.34 -6.47 58.74
CA ALA A 29 -22.63 -7.01 58.32
C ALA A 29 -23.24 -6.25 57.13
N VAL A 30 -23.08 -4.93 57.11
CA VAL A 30 -23.54 -4.09 56.00
C VAL A 30 -22.74 -4.36 54.73
N ALA A 31 -21.41 -4.38 54.81
CA ALA A 31 -20.56 -4.66 53.67
C ALA A 31 -20.77 -6.08 53.12
N GLU A 32 -20.92 -7.08 54.00
CA GLU A 32 -21.23 -8.45 53.63
C GLU A 32 -22.56 -8.56 52.89
N HIS A 33 -23.61 -7.88 53.37
CA HIS A 33 -24.91 -7.86 52.71
C HIS A 33 -24.80 -7.32 51.27
N PHE A 34 -24.16 -6.16 51.07
CA PHE A 34 -24.03 -5.56 49.75
C PHE A 34 -23.07 -6.30 48.80
N ILE A 35 -22.04 -6.96 49.33
CA ILE A 35 -21.07 -7.75 48.53
C ILE A 35 -21.60 -9.14 48.21
N SER A 36 -22.46 -9.72 49.05
CA SER A 36 -23.07 -11.04 48.81
C SER A 36 -23.92 -11.07 47.55
N ASP A 37 -24.64 -9.98 47.26
CA ASP A 37 -25.40 -9.79 46.03
C ASP A 37 -24.51 -9.70 44.78
N PHE A 38 -23.21 -9.46 44.97
CA PHE A 38 -22.26 -9.25 43.90
C PHE A 38 -21.55 -10.54 43.49
N LYS A 39 -22.20 -11.32 42.60
CA LYS A 39 -21.68 -12.59 42.02
C LYS A 39 -20.34 -12.47 41.26
N LEU A 40 -19.84 -11.26 41.01
CA LEU A 40 -18.64 -11.01 40.21
C LEU A 40 -17.33 -11.24 40.97
N ILE A 41 -17.35 -11.27 42.31
CA ILE A 41 -16.17 -11.45 43.16
C ILE A 41 -16.09 -12.92 43.61
N THR A 42 -14.93 -13.55 43.40
CA THR A 42 -14.63 -14.90 43.90
C THR A 42 -14.67 -14.91 45.43
N ASN A 43 -15.27 -15.96 46.01
CA ASN A 43 -15.46 -16.07 47.45
C ASN A 43 -14.17 -15.97 48.27
N GLU A 44 -13.02 -16.35 47.69
CA GLU A 44 -11.70 -16.26 48.34
C GLU A 44 -11.30 -14.83 48.74
N PHE A 45 -11.66 -13.82 47.94
CA PHE A 45 -11.26 -12.43 48.18
C PHE A 45 -12.32 -11.60 48.89
N LYS A 46 -13.52 -12.13 49.10
CA LYS A 46 -14.65 -11.37 49.69
C LYS A 46 -14.33 -10.86 51.08
N ASN A 47 -13.79 -11.71 51.95
CA ASN A 47 -13.46 -11.33 53.32
C ASN A 47 -12.39 -10.23 53.35
N ASN A 48 -11.34 -10.37 52.55
CA ASN A 48 -10.27 -9.36 52.46
C ASN A 48 -10.79 -8.00 51.97
N ILE A 49 -11.74 -8.01 51.02
CA ILE A 49 -12.35 -6.77 50.51
C ILE A 49 -13.22 -6.13 51.59
N ILE A 50 -14.04 -6.92 52.30
CA ILE A 50 -14.89 -6.44 53.39
C ILE A 50 -14.02 -5.82 54.49
N GLU A 51 -12.98 -6.51 54.94
CA GLU A 51 -12.03 -5.99 55.94
C GLU A 51 -11.38 -4.68 55.49
N HIS A 52 -10.94 -4.59 54.23
CA HIS A 52 -10.37 -3.37 53.68
C HIS A 52 -11.40 -2.23 53.64
N MET A 53 -12.65 -2.49 53.28
CA MET A 53 -13.71 -1.46 53.28
C MET A 53 -13.93 -0.89 54.67
N ILE A 54 -13.94 -1.74 55.69
CA ILE A 54 -14.07 -1.33 57.10
C ILE A 54 -12.87 -0.45 57.50
N MET A 55 -11.65 -0.90 57.19
CA MET A 55 -10.42 -0.15 57.48
C MET A 55 -10.40 1.25 56.83
N VAL A 56 -10.90 1.38 55.60
CA VAL A 56 -11.03 2.69 54.93
C VAL A 56 -12.01 3.61 55.67
N HIS A 57 -13.14 3.10 56.15
CA HIS A 57 -14.10 3.92 56.90
C HIS A 57 -13.58 4.31 58.29
N GLU A 58 -12.90 3.39 58.99
CA GLU A 58 -12.30 3.67 60.29
C GLU A 58 -11.16 4.69 60.20
N SER A 59 -10.30 4.58 59.18
CA SER A 59 -9.27 5.60 58.93
C SER A 59 -9.86 6.96 58.58
N ALA A 60 -10.95 7.02 57.81
CA ALA A 60 -11.66 8.27 57.55
C ALA A 60 -12.22 8.91 58.82
N ASN A 61 -12.77 8.11 59.75
CA ASN A 61 -13.20 8.58 61.08
C ASN A 61 -12.02 9.15 61.87
N PHE A 62 -10.90 8.43 61.93
CA PHE A 62 -9.68 8.89 62.61
C PHE A 62 -9.18 10.23 62.05
N TYR A 63 -9.15 10.40 60.73
CA TYR A 63 -8.72 11.65 60.11
C TYR A 63 -9.72 12.79 60.31
N CYS A 64 -11.02 12.52 60.40
CA CYS A 64 -12.02 13.53 60.73
C CYS A 64 -11.81 14.10 62.15
N ASP A 65 -11.50 13.22 63.11
CA ASP A 65 -11.21 13.61 64.49
C ASP A 65 -9.91 14.44 64.55
N LEU A 66 -8.85 13.98 63.87
CA LEU A 66 -7.58 14.70 63.76
C LEU A 66 -7.72 16.08 63.07
N TYR A 67 -8.55 16.15 62.03
CA TYR A 67 -8.82 17.40 61.31
C TYR A 67 -9.54 18.41 62.20
N THR A 68 -10.49 17.94 63.00
CA THR A 68 -11.22 18.78 63.95
C THR A 68 -10.30 19.31 65.04
N GLU A 69 -9.38 18.49 65.55
CA GLU A 69 -8.39 18.89 66.55
C GLU A 69 -7.43 19.95 66.00
N LYS A 70 -6.85 19.72 64.82
CA LYS A 70 -5.81 20.60 64.24
C LYS A 70 -6.35 21.89 63.63
N MET A 71 -7.47 21.81 62.93
CA MET A 71 -7.99 22.91 62.10
C MET A 71 -9.21 23.58 62.73
N HIS A 72 -9.70 23.07 63.87
CA HIS A 72 -10.93 23.53 64.54
C HIS A 72 -12.15 23.62 63.61
N ARG A 73 -12.15 22.80 62.55
CA ARG A 73 -13.24 22.66 61.59
C ARG A 73 -13.79 21.25 61.71
N SER A 74 -15.07 21.16 62.03
CA SER A 74 -15.73 19.87 62.19
C SER A 74 -15.94 19.18 60.84
N ALA A 75 -15.46 17.95 60.73
CA ALA A 75 -15.74 17.02 59.65
C ALA A 75 -16.25 15.70 60.23
N TYR A 76 -17.12 14.99 59.50
CA TYR A 76 -17.76 13.77 59.99
C TYR A 76 -17.80 12.71 58.89
N ALA A 77 -17.30 11.52 59.18
CA ALA A 77 -17.59 10.34 58.39
C ALA A 77 -18.88 9.71 58.94
N THR A 78 -19.93 9.70 58.12
CA THR A 78 -21.25 9.18 58.49
C THR A 78 -21.49 7.81 57.87
N PRO A 79 -22.42 6.99 58.42
CA PRO A 79 -22.82 5.74 57.79
C PRO A 79 -23.29 5.91 56.34
N LYS A 80 -23.89 7.05 56.00
CA LYS A 80 -24.25 7.39 54.62
C LYS A 80 -23.03 7.44 53.70
N ASN A 81 -21.92 8.04 54.15
CA ASN A 81 -20.68 8.06 53.37
C ASN A 81 -20.12 6.66 53.14
N TYR A 82 -20.31 5.75 54.11
CA TYR A 82 -19.91 4.35 53.96
C TYR A 82 -20.74 3.61 52.92
N LEU A 83 -22.07 3.78 52.94
CA LEU A 83 -22.97 3.21 51.93
C LEU A 83 -22.66 3.76 50.53
N ASP A 84 -22.49 5.08 50.41
CA ASP A 84 -22.13 5.73 49.14
C ASP A 84 -20.79 5.20 48.60
N PHE A 85 -19.81 4.96 49.49
CA PHE A 85 -18.53 4.35 49.14
C PHE A 85 -18.71 2.93 48.58
N ILE A 86 -19.48 2.07 49.25
CA ILE A 86 -19.74 0.70 48.79
C ILE A 86 -20.45 0.71 47.43
N HIS A 87 -21.48 1.55 47.28
CA HIS A 87 -22.21 1.67 46.01
C HIS A 87 -21.30 2.13 44.87
N THR A 88 -20.47 3.16 45.12
CA THR A 88 -19.53 3.68 44.13
C THR A 88 -18.49 2.62 43.77
N PHE A 89 -17.98 1.87 44.74
CA PHE A 89 -17.04 0.77 44.50
C PHE A 89 -17.65 -0.29 43.58
N ILE A 90 -18.87 -0.75 43.87
CA ILE A 90 -19.57 -1.76 43.06
C ILE A 90 -19.79 -1.25 41.63
N GLN A 91 -20.23 0.00 41.47
CA GLN A 91 -20.44 0.61 40.15
C GLN A 91 -19.14 0.71 39.36
N LEU A 92 -18.07 1.21 39.99
CA LEU A 92 -16.77 1.36 39.36
C LEU A 92 -16.19 0.01 38.94
N TYR A 93 -16.33 -1.01 39.79
CA TYR A 93 -15.86 -2.35 39.47
C TYR A 93 -16.58 -2.92 38.24
N LYS A 94 -17.91 -2.81 38.18
CA LYS A 94 -18.71 -3.24 37.01
C LYS A 94 -18.23 -2.56 35.74
N GLN A 95 -18.11 -1.23 35.78
CA GLN A 95 -17.65 -0.44 34.64
C GLN A 95 -16.26 -0.87 34.16
N LYS A 96 -15.30 -1.01 35.09
CA LYS A 96 -13.93 -1.40 34.75
C LYS A 96 -13.85 -2.80 34.15
N LYS A 97 -14.66 -3.74 34.65
CA LYS A 97 -14.73 -5.09 34.09
C LYS A 97 -15.32 -5.09 32.69
N ASP A 98 -16.40 -4.34 32.45
CA ASP A 98 -17.02 -4.23 31.13
C ASP A 98 -16.06 -3.59 30.13
N ASP A 99 -15.31 -2.56 30.54
CA ASP A 99 -14.29 -1.92 29.70
C ASP A 99 -13.16 -2.89 29.33
N LEU A 100 -12.70 -3.70 30.29
CA LEU A 100 -11.69 -4.74 30.03
C LEU A 100 -12.21 -5.82 29.08
N LEU A 101 -13.45 -6.26 29.24
CA LEU A 101 -14.07 -7.23 28.33
C LEU A 101 -14.17 -6.69 26.90
N LYS A 102 -14.62 -5.43 26.74
CA LYS A 102 -14.65 -4.77 25.42
C LYS A 102 -13.26 -4.67 24.78
N GLN A 103 -12.23 -4.37 25.58
CA GLN A 103 -10.85 -4.35 25.08
C GLN A 103 -10.39 -5.74 24.63
N ALA A 104 -10.70 -6.78 25.40
CA ALA A 104 -10.39 -8.16 25.03
C ALA A 104 -11.12 -8.60 23.75
N GLU A 105 -12.41 -8.27 23.62
CA GLU A 105 -13.19 -8.54 22.40
C GLU A 105 -12.59 -7.83 21.18
N ARG A 106 -12.21 -6.55 21.33
CA ARG A 106 -11.55 -5.79 20.26
C ARG A 106 -10.23 -6.44 19.83
N LEU A 107 -9.42 -6.92 20.79
CA LEU A 107 -8.17 -7.62 20.50
C LEU A 107 -8.44 -8.94 19.75
N ASN A 108 -9.43 -9.71 20.18
CA ASN A 108 -9.84 -10.94 19.50
C ASN A 108 -10.27 -10.68 18.06
N VAL A 109 -11.09 -9.64 17.83
CA VAL A 109 -11.46 -9.23 16.46
C VAL A 109 -10.21 -8.85 15.66
N GLY A 110 -9.27 -8.14 16.25
CA GLY A 110 -7.99 -7.80 15.62
C GLY A 110 -7.19 -9.03 15.19
N ILE A 111 -7.09 -10.04 16.06
CA ILE A 111 -6.39 -11.31 15.76
C ILE A 111 -7.06 -12.02 14.58
N ILE A 112 -8.39 -12.12 14.59
CA ILE A 112 -9.15 -12.74 13.48
C ILE A 112 -8.88 -12.01 12.16
N ARG A 113 -8.88 -10.67 12.17
CA ARG A 113 -8.57 -9.87 10.97
C ARG A 113 -7.16 -10.09 10.44
N ILE A 114 -6.18 -10.27 11.33
CA ILE A 114 -4.79 -10.54 10.92
C ILE A 114 -4.68 -11.93 10.29
N ASP A 115 -5.38 -12.92 10.83
CA ASP A 115 -5.44 -14.27 10.27
C ASP A 115 -6.09 -14.27 8.87
N GLU A 116 -7.24 -13.60 8.72
CA GLU A 116 -7.91 -13.39 7.42
C GLU A 116 -6.97 -12.74 6.39
N ALA A 117 -6.23 -11.70 6.79
CA ALA A 117 -5.28 -11.02 5.92
C ALA A 117 -4.12 -11.95 5.50
N SER A 118 -3.65 -12.82 6.40
CA SER A 118 -2.61 -13.81 6.10
C SER A 118 -3.07 -14.78 5.01
N ILE A 119 -4.30 -15.29 5.13
CA ILE A 119 -4.92 -16.18 4.13
C ILE A 119 -5.03 -15.46 2.77
N LEU A 120 -5.47 -14.19 2.76
CA LEU A 120 -5.62 -13.42 1.54
C LEU A 120 -4.27 -13.16 0.84
N ILE A 121 -3.21 -12.85 1.59
CA ILE A 121 -1.85 -12.69 1.03
C ILE A 121 -1.41 -13.98 0.35
N GLN A 122 -1.61 -15.14 1.00
CA GLN A 122 -1.26 -16.44 0.40
C GLN A 122 -2.03 -16.70 -0.90
N GLU A 123 -3.30 -16.32 -0.99
CA GLU A 123 -4.07 -16.43 -2.22
C GLU A 123 -3.57 -15.49 -3.32
N MET A 124 -3.20 -14.27 -2.97
CA MET A 124 -2.63 -13.29 -3.91
C MET A 124 -1.30 -13.79 -4.48
N ASP A 125 -0.41 -14.32 -3.64
CA ASP A 125 0.88 -14.88 -4.08
C ASP A 125 0.68 -16.03 -5.08
N ARG A 126 -0.27 -16.94 -4.81
CA ARG A 126 -0.64 -18.01 -5.76
C ARG A 126 -1.16 -17.47 -7.10
N LYS A 127 -1.97 -16.40 -7.08
CA LYS A 127 -2.48 -15.76 -8.31
C LYS A 127 -1.34 -15.10 -9.08
N LEU A 128 -0.43 -14.43 -8.38
CA LEU A 128 0.71 -13.73 -8.96
C LEU A 128 1.66 -14.71 -9.65
N GLU A 129 1.92 -15.88 -9.06
CA GLU A 129 2.70 -16.95 -9.70
C GLU A 129 2.06 -17.45 -11.01
N LYS A 130 0.74 -17.66 -11.02
CA LYS A 130 0.02 -18.07 -12.25
C LYS A 130 0.15 -17.01 -13.34
N GLN A 131 -0.07 -15.75 -12.99
CA GLN A 131 0.03 -14.63 -13.93
C GLN A 131 1.44 -14.43 -14.46
N ARG A 132 2.48 -14.56 -13.62
CA ARG A 132 3.88 -14.50 -14.06
C ARG A 132 4.21 -15.56 -15.11
N LYS A 133 3.74 -16.79 -14.93
CA LYS A 133 3.91 -17.88 -15.91
C LYS A 133 3.22 -17.56 -17.23
N GLU A 134 1.99 -17.06 -17.18
CA GLU A 134 1.24 -16.71 -18.39
C GLU A 134 1.86 -15.52 -19.14
N LEU A 135 2.28 -14.49 -18.40
CA LEU A 135 3.01 -13.34 -18.96
C LEU A 135 4.29 -13.78 -19.65
N ALA A 136 5.11 -14.63 -19.02
CA ALA A 136 6.34 -15.13 -19.63
C ALA A 136 6.09 -15.83 -20.98
N ILE A 137 5.02 -16.64 -21.08
CA ILE A 137 4.64 -17.30 -22.33
C ILE A 137 4.19 -16.27 -23.39
N LYS A 138 3.43 -15.25 -22.99
CA LYS A 138 2.96 -14.21 -23.91
C LYS A 138 4.09 -13.29 -24.37
N THR A 139 5.02 -12.92 -23.49
CA THR A 139 6.22 -12.16 -23.84
C THR A 139 7.10 -12.94 -24.81
N GLN A 140 7.37 -14.22 -24.54
CA GLN A 140 8.13 -15.06 -25.46
C GLN A 140 7.49 -15.13 -26.85
N LYS A 141 6.17 -15.34 -26.92
CA LYS A 141 5.46 -15.33 -28.21
C LYS A 141 5.52 -13.99 -28.92
N CYS A 142 5.48 -12.88 -28.18
CA CYS A 142 5.62 -11.55 -28.75
C CYS A 142 7.03 -11.37 -29.33
N ASP A 143 8.07 -11.78 -28.59
CA ASP A 143 9.46 -11.69 -29.02
C ASP A 143 9.72 -12.56 -30.27
N ASP A 144 9.15 -13.77 -30.31
CA ASP A 144 9.25 -14.68 -31.46
C ASP A 144 8.61 -14.03 -32.71
N LEU A 145 7.41 -13.46 -32.58
CA LEU A 145 6.72 -12.77 -33.69
C LEU A 145 7.48 -11.51 -34.16
N LEU A 146 8.07 -10.74 -33.24
CA LEU A 146 8.89 -9.58 -33.57
C LEU A 146 10.15 -9.98 -34.34
N SER A 147 10.79 -11.09 -33.97
CA SER A 147 11.95 -11.62 -34.70
C SER A 147 11.59 -12.05 -36.13
N GLU A 148 10.41 -12.62 -36.36
CA GLU A 148 9.96 -13.00 -37.69
C GLU A 148 9.70 -11.76 -38.57
N ILE A 149 9.02 -10.75 -38.02
CA ILE A 149 8.67 -9.54 -38.79
C ILE A 149 9.93 -8.77 -39.20
N THR A 150 10.93 -8.61 -38.32
CA THR A 150 12.19 -7.90 -38.62
C THR A 150 12.98 -8.54 -39.77
N THR A 151 13.03 -9.87 -39.85
CA THR A 151 13.69 -10.57 -40.97
C THR A 151 12.98 -10.34 -42.31
N LEU A 152 11.65 -10.29 -42.29
CA LEU A 152 10.83 -10.05 -43.49
C LEU A 152 10.97 -8.62 -44.01
N THR A 153 11.01 -7.61 -43.13
CA THR A 153 11.22 -6.20 -43.53
C THR A 153 12.66 -5.93 -43.99
N ALA A 154 13.67 -6.54 -43.37
CA ALA A 154 15.06 -6.44 -43.82
C ALA A 154 15.23 -6.97 -45.25
N LYS A 155 14.73 -8.19 -45.53
CA LYS A 155 14.78 -8.82 -46.85
C LYS A 155 13.97 -8.08 -47.92
N GLN A 156 12.86 -7.45 -47.54
CA GLN A 156 12.09 -6.61 -48.46
C GLN A 156 12.82 -5.31 -48.81
N THR A 157 13.59 -4.76 -47.89
CA THR A 157 14.38 -3.53 -48.07
C THR A 157 15.59 -3.80 -48.98
N GLU A 158 16.28 -4.90 -48.75
CA GLU A 158 17.42 -5.37 -49.56
C GLU A 158 17.05 -5.60 -51.03
N ARG A 159 15.93 -6.28 -51.30
CA ARG A 159 15.48 -6.52 -52.68
C ARG A 159 15.15 -5.23 -53.44
N LYS A 160 14.60 -4.23 -52.75
CA LYS A 160 14.17 -2.98 -53.39
C LYS A 160 15.36 -2.07 -53.71
N SER A 161 16.38 -1.99 -52.85
CA SER A 161 17.60 -1.21 -53.11
C SER A 161 18.41 -1.77 -54.29
N ARG A 162 18.54 -3.10 -54.41
CA ARG A 162 19.19 -3.75 -55.57
C ARG A 162 18.52 -3.38 -56.89
N VAL A 163 17.19 -3.35 -56.93
CA VAL A 163 16.42 -3.01 -58.15
C VAL A 163 16.58 -1.53 -58.54
N ILE A 164 16.62 -0.62 -57.56
CA ILE A 164 16.71 0.83 -57.80
C ILE A 164 18.06 1.19 -58.46
N GLY A 165 19.17 0.74 -57.87
CA GLY A 165 20.49 1.12 -58.34
C GLY A 165 20.91 0.44 -59.65
N LEU A 166 20.46 -0.80 -59.92
CA LEU A 166 20.76 -1.49 -61.18
C LEU A 166 19.91 -0.98 -62.36
N LYS A 167 18.60 -0.80 -62.17
CA LYS A 167 17.67 -0.51 -63.29
C LYS A 167 17.40 0.97 -63.53
N ASN A 168 18.03 1.88 -62.77
CA ASN A 168 17.85 3.34 -62.84
C ASN A 168 16.37 3.77 -62.81
N LYS A 169 15.56 3.12 -61.96
CA LYS A 169 14.12 3.39 -61.87
C LYS A 169 13.83 4.22 -60.63
N LYS A 170 13.26 5.42 -60.84
CA LYS A 170 12.69 6.23 -59.77
C LYS A 170 11.63 5.42 -59.04
N THR A 171 11.83 5.22 -57.74
CA THR A 171 10.98 4.38 -56.91
C THR A 171 10.64 5.14 -55.64
N VAL A 172 9.36 5.14 -55.29
CA VAL A 172 8.85 5.72 -54.05
C VAL A 172 8.63 4.62 -53.04
N PHE A 173 9.22 4.76 -51.86
CA PHE A 173 9.05 3.85 -50.74
C PHE A 173 8.06 4.47 -49.75
N ILE A 174 6.85 3.92 -49.71
CA ILE A 174 5.81 4.34 -48.77
C ILE A 174 5.88 3.42 -47.56
N LEU A 175 6.07 4.01 -46.39
CA LEU A 175 6.09 3.32 -45.10
C LEU A 175 4.90 3.79 -44.27
N ASN A 176 4.11 2.83 -43.79
CA ASN A 176 3.03 3.12 -42.86
C ASN A 176 3.50 2.92 -41.41
N ASP A 177 2.93 3.68 -40.48
CA ASP A 177 3.18 3.59 -39.04
C ASP A 177 3.10 2.16 -38.46
N ALA A 178 2.16 1.35 -38.94
CA ALA A 178 2.00 -0.04 -38.52
C ALA A 178 3.20 -0.95 -38.85
N GLN A 179 4.11 -0.51 -39.73
CA GLN A 179 5.32 -1.25 -40.13
C GLN A 179 6.56 -0.81 -39.33
N ILE A 180 6.44 0.24 -38.51
CA ILE A 180 7.51 0.78 -37.68
C ILE A 180 7.31 0.25 -36.25
N ILE A 181 7.81 -0.96 -36.00
CA ILE A 181 7.53 -1.69 -34.77
C ILE A 181 8.67 -1.54 -33.74
N ASP A 182 9.89 -1.25 -34.19
CA ASP A 182 11.10 -1.24 -33.34
C ASP A 182 11.99 -0.01 -33.62
N GLU A 183 12.73 0.45 -32.60
CA GLU A 183 13.66 1.60 -32.68
C GLU A 183 14.80 1.34 -33.66
N ASN A 184 15.23 0.08 -33.78
CA ASN A 184 16.24 -0.33 -34.76
C ASN A 184 15.78 -0.07 -36.22
N PHE A 185 14.47 -0.11 -36.49
CA PHE A 185 13.93 0.19 -37.82
C PHE A 185 14.02 1.68 -38.15
N LEU A 186 13.85 2.56 -37.16
CA LEU A 186 14.04 4.00 -37.33
C LEU A 186 15.51 4.33 -37.61
N GLU A 187 16.45 3.60 -37.03
CA GLU A 187 17.89 3.74 -37.34
C GLU A 187 18.17 3.38 -38.80
N TYR A 188 17.57 2.31 -39.33
CA TYR A 188 17.67 1.95 -40.74
C TYR A 188 17.11 3.04 -41.66
N ILE A 189 15.93 3.61 -41.35
CA ILE A 189 15.36 4.73 -42.12
C ILE A 189 16.30 5.93 -42.07
N ASN A 190 16.84 6.27 -40.90
CA ASN A 190 17.76 7.38 -40.73
C ASN A 190 19.04 7.21 -41.56
N ASN A 191 19.58 5.99 -41.62
CA ASN A 191 20.72 5.65 -42.46
C ASN A 191 20.39 5.76 -43.95
N ILE A 192 19.20 5.34 -44.41
CA ILE A 192 18.78 5.53 -45.81
C ILE A 192 18.58 7.01 -46.13
N LEU A 193 17.99 7.81 -45.23
CA LEU A 193 17.77 9.24 -45.45
C LEU A 193 19.06 10.04 -45.45
N SER A 194 20.02 9.65 -44.62
CA SER A 194 21.31 10.36 -44.48
C SER A 194 22.33 9.93 -45.53
N ASN A 195 22.44 8.61 -45.79
CA ASN A 195 23.49 8.03 -46.64
C ASN A 195 22.95 7.48 -47.97
N GLY A 196 21.63 7.56 -48.22
CA GLY A 196 20.99 7.06 -49.44
C GLY A 196 20.79 5.56 -49.55
N MET A 197 21.39 4.81 -48.63
CA MET A 197 21.33 3.36 -48.53
C MET A 197 21.86 2.91 -47.17
N ILE A 198 21.56 1.67 -46.79
CA ILE A 198 22.19 1.04 -45.63
C ILE A 198 23.39 0.26 -46.16
N THR A 199 24.59 0.73 -45.83
CA THR A 199 25.86 0.15 -46.29
C THR A 199 26.13 -1.23 -45.70
N THR A 200 25.54 -1.55 -44.55
CA THR A 200 25.65 -2.85 -43.87
C THR A 200 24.68 -3.92 -44.39
N LEU A 201 23.81 -3.60 -45.36
CA LEU A 201 22.87 -4.57 -45.95
C LEU A 201 23.52 -5.55 -46.93
N TYR A 202 24.67 -5.20 -47.51
CA TYR A 202 25.33 -6.02 -48.53
C TYR A 202 26.60 -6.63 -47.97
N ASN A 203 26.71 -7.95 -48.12
CA ASN A 203 27.96 -8.65 -47.82
C ASN A 203 29.02 -8.34 -48.89
N GLU A 204 30.30 -8.63 -48.60
CA GLU A 204 31.40 -8.32 -49.52
C GLU A 204 31.22 -8.98 -50.91
N GLU A 205 30.69 -10.21 -50.96
CA GLU A 205 30.39 -10.92 -52.20
C GLU A 205 29.33 -10.20 -53.05
N GLU A 206 28.23 -9.76 -52.43
CA GLU A 206 27.13 -9.06 -53.14
C GLU A 206 27.55 -7.68 -53.62
N ARG A 207 28.40 -7.01 -52.85
CA ARG A 207 29.00 -5.73 -53.24
C ARG A 207 29.81 -5.89 -54.52
N ASP A 208 30.62 -6.93 -54.62
CA ASP A 208 31.43 -7.21 -55.81
C ASP A 208 30.56 -7.58 -57.03
N GLU A 209 29.46 -8.32 -56.84
CA GLU A 209 28.48 -8.57 -57.90
C GLU A 209 27.89 -7.27 -58.46
N ILE A 210 27.40 -6.39 -57.59
CA ILE A 210 26.78 -5.11 -57.98
C ILE A 210 27.81 -4.21 -58.69
N ILE A 211 29.04 -4.16 -58.18
CA ILE A 211 30.13 -3.38 -58.81
C ILE A 211 30.40 -3.90 -60.22
N ASN A 212 30.47 -5.22 -60.41
CA ASN A 212 30.71 -5.80 -61.74
C ASN A 212 29.56 -5.50 -62.71
N GLU A 213 28.30 -5.55 -62.27
CA GLU A 213 27.14 -5.25 -63.11
C GLU A 213 27.08 -3.76 -63.54
N ILE A 214 27.45 -2.83 -62.66
CA ILE A 214 27.35 -1.38 -62.92
C ILE A 214 28.61 -0.81 -63.56
N ARG A 215 29.74 -1.52 -63.48
CA ARG A 215 31.06 -1.05 -63.96
C ARG A 215 31.03 -0.53 -65.39
N GLU A 216 30.35 -1.22 -66.30
CA GLU A 216 30.29 -0.81 -67.71
C GLU A 216 29.38 0.41 -67.95
N GLU A 217 28.36 0.60 -67.12
CA GLU A 217 27.51 1.81 -67.15
C GLU A 217 28.25 3.01 -66.55
N ALA A 218 28.90 2.83 -65.41
CA ALA A 218 29.65 3.86 -64.70
C ALA A 218 30.79 4.43 -65.56
N LYS A 219 31.54 3.56 -66.26
CA LYS A 219 32.62 3.96 -67.18
C LYS A 219 32.13 4.78 -68.38
N LYS A 220 30.89 4.57 -68.84
CA LYS A 220 30.32 5.24 -70.02
C LYS A 220 29.79 6.64 -69.68
N MET A 221 29.09 6.77 -68.55
CA MET A 221 28.42 8.02 -68.14
C MET A 221 29.39 9.04 -67.56
N PHE A 222 30.42 8.57 -66.86
CA PHE A 222 31.38 9.41 -66.17
C PHE A 222 32.78 8.93 -66.51
N ARG A 223 33.69 9.85 -66.86
CA ARG A 223 35.14 9.57 -66.95
C ARG A 223 35.74 9.36 -65.53
N ILE A 224 35.09 8.54 -64.71
CA ILE A 224 35.49 8.19 -63.36
C ILE A 224 36.60 7.13 -63.46
N GLY A 225 37.63 7.26 -62.62
CA GLY A 225 38.74 6.29 -62.56
C GLY A 225 38.24 4.90 -62.16
N SER A 226 38.86 3.86 -62.72
CA SER A 226 38.46 2.43 -62.67
C SER A 226 38.48 1.76 -61.28
N SER A 227 38.54 2.50 -60.17
CA SER A 227 38.56 1.91 -58.83
C SER A 227 37.17 1.42 -58.42
N ASN A 228 37.13 0.27 -57.73
CA ASN A 228 35.89 -0.32 -57.23
C ASN A 228 35.14 0.61 -56.27
N GLU A 229 35.87 1.42 -55.51
CA GLU A 229 35.30 2.39 -54.58
C GLU A 229 34.55 3.52 -55.29
N ASN A 230 35.09 4.03 -56.41
CA ASN A 230 34.42 5.07 -57.18
C ASN A 230 33.15 4.55 -57.86
N ILE A 231 33.17 3.31 -58.36
CA ILE A 231 32.00 2.65 -58.95
C ILE A 231 30.93 2.41 -57.89
N TRP A 232 31.33 2.02 -56.68
CA TRP A 232 30.41 1.88 -55.56
C TRP A 232 29.77 3.21 -55.19
N ASN A 233 30.55 4.29 -55.07
CA ASN A 233 30.03 5.64 -54.80
C ASN A 233 29.04 6.12 -55.89
N TYR A 234 29.28 5.77 -57.16
CA TYR A 234 28.33 6.02 -58.24
C TYR A 234 27.01 5.25 -58.03
N PHE A 235 27.06 3.99 -57.61
CA PHE A 235 25.86 3.23 -57.25
C PHE A 235 25.10 3.85 -56.08
N ILE A 236 25.79 4.32 -55.03
CA ILE A 236 25.17 5.03 -53.89
C ILE A 236 24.43 6.27 -54.40
N GLN A 237 25.08 7.08 -55.24
CA GLN A 237 24.50 8.29 -55.81
C GLN A 237 23.29 8.00 -56.71
N LYS A 238 23.32 6.89 -57.44
CA LYS A 238 22.18 6.43 -58.26
C LYS A 238 21.02 5.95 -57.38
N CYS A 239 21.31 5.36 -56.22
CA CYS A 239 20.28 5.01 -55.25
C CYS A 239 19.67 6.25 -54.60
N THR A 240 20.48 7.22 -54.15
CA THR A 240 19.98 8.48 -53.52
C THR A 240 19.08 9.28 -54.45
N THR A 241 19.46 9.38 -55.73
CA THR A 241 18.74 10.21 -56.71
C THR A 241 17.42 9.59 -57.17
N ASN A 242 17.29 8.26 -57.06
CA ASN A 242 16.10 7.55 -57.53
C ASN A 242 15.18 7.08 -56.40
N LEU A 243 15.61 7.18 -55.14
CA LEU A 243 14.82 6.77 -53.98
C LEU A 243 14.15 7.98 -53.34
N HIS A 244 12.83 7.94 -53.23
CA HIS A 244 12.05 8.87 -52.42
C HIS A 244 11.33 8.11 -51.31
N ILE A 245 11.45 8.54 -50.06
CA ILE A 245 10.76 7.93 -48.93
C ILE A 245 9.59 8.81 -48.51
N ILE A 246 8.42 8.21 -48.34
CA ILE A 246 7.21 8.84 -47.81
C ILE A 246 6.83 8.08 -46.53
N LEU A 247 6.85 8.78 -45.41
CA LEU A 247 6.41 8.26 -44.12
C LEU A 247 4.96 8.68 -43.90
N CYS A 248 4.05 7.71 -43.95
CA CYS A 248 2.64 7.92 -43.63
C CYS A 248 2.42 7.55 -42.16
N MET A 249 2.11 8.55 -41.33
CA MET A 249 1.87 8.35 -39.90
C MET A 249 0.43 8.69 -39.52
N ASN A 250 -0.20 7.87 -38.68
CA ASN A 250 -1.45 8.23 -38.04
C ASN A 250 -1.18 9.25 -36.91
N PRO A 251 -1.89 10.39 -36.88
CA PRO A 251 -1.74 11.39 -35.82
C PRO A 251 -2.07 10.87 -34.41
N ASN A 252 -2.73 9.72 -34.29
CA ASN A 252 -3.09 9.10 -33.01
C ASN A 252 -2.09 8.04 -32.50
N GLY A 253 -0.99 7.77 -33.20
CA GLY A 253 0.00 6.76 -32.80
C GLY A 253 1.03 7.26 -31.78
N ASP A 254 1.34 6.44 -30.76
CA ASP A 254 2.20 6.81 -29.63
C ASP A 254 3.73 6.74 -29.89
N LEU A 255 4.16 6.13 -31.01
CA LEU A 255 5.57 5.75 -31.27
C LEU A 255 6.57 6.92 -31.36
N LEU A 256 6.13 8.13 -31.74
CA LEU A 256 7.00 9.33 -31.77
C LEU A 256 6.56 10.45 -30.83
N ARG A 257 5.43 10.31 -30.13
CA ARG A 257 4.88 11.37 -29.28
C ARG A 257 5.60 11.50 -27.93
N ASN A 258 6.30 10.44 -27.52
CA ASN A 258 6.96 10.33 -26.21
C ASN A 258 8.50 10.40 -26.29
N ARG A 259 9.09 10.89 -27.39
CA ARG A 259 10.52 11.16 -27.52
C ARG A 259 10.81 12.66 -27.51
#